data_AF-A0A0D2Y7P4-F1
#
_entry.id   AF-A0A0D2Y7P4-F1
#
_cell.length_a   1.000
_cell.length_b   1.000
_cell.length_c   1.000
_cell.angle_alpha   90.00
_cell.angle_beta   90.00
_cell.angle_gamma   90.00
#
_symmetry.space_group_name_H-M   'P 1'
#
loop_
_entity.id
_entity.type
_entity.pdbx_description
1 polymer ?
#
loop_
_entity_poly.entity_id
_entity_poly.type
_entity_poly.pdbx_seq_one_letter_code
_entity_poly.pdbx_strand_id
1 'polypeptide(L)'
;MAQVLVVYPSGPSFDLDYYLTKHMPLVASKWGSHGLKNYKILTFQEGAPFQIQATLEWESLEVFEKAAASEAAAAVFGDIKNFYDGNPVLLKGPVVASETVASS
;
A
#
# COMPACT_ATOMS: atom_id res chain seq x y z
N MET A 1 -13.67 -8.60 -3.55
CA MET A 1 -12.73 -7.87 -2.67
C MET A 1 -11.37 -8.52 -2.73
N ALA A 2 -10.34 -7.71 -2.91
CA ALA A 2 -8.94 -8.14 -2.84
C ALA A 2 -8.16 -7.18 -1.95
N GLN A 3 -7.04 -7.66 -1.42
CA GLN A 3 -6.09 -6.83 -0.69
C GLN A 3 -4.73 -6.89 -1.38
N VAL A 4 -4.05 -5.75 -1.37
CA VAL A 4 -2.64 -5.63 -1.73
C VAL A 4 -1.93 -5.06 -0.53
N LEU A 5 -0.98 -5.80 0.00
CA LEU A 5 -0.11 -5.41 1.09
C LEU A 5 1.21 -4.95 0.47
N VAL A 6 1.60 -3.71 0.78
CA VAL A 6 2.92 -3.18 0.47
C VAL A 6 3.71 -3.15 1.77
N VAL A 7 4.69 -4.03 1.91
CA VAL A 7 5.52 -4.15 3.12
C VAL A 7 6.94 -3.66 2.83
N TYR A 8 7.48 -2.89 3.76
CA TYR A 8 8.79 -2.26 3.64
C TYR A 8 9.78 -2.95 4.59
N PRO A 9 10.78 -3.68 4.08
CA PRO A 9 11.80 -4.30 4.92
C PRO A 9 12.50 -3.30 5.85
N SER A 10 12.80 -3.74 7.06
CA SER A 10 13.58 -2.97 8.04
C SER A 10 15.05 -2.86 7.62
N GLY A 11 15.72 -1.78 8.02
CA GLY A 11 17.14 -1.53 7.74
C GLY A 11 17.38 -0.29 6.87
N PRO A 12 16.78 -0.18 5.67
CA PRO A 12 16.86 1.04 4.86
C PRO A 12 16.12 2.22 5.51
N SER A 13 16.56 3.44 5.19
CA SER A 13 15.91 4.68 5.63
C SER A 13 14.47 4.75 5.13
N PHE A 14 13.58 5.28 5.97
CA PHE A 14 12.19 5.52 5.63
C PHE A 14 11.74 6.89 6.18
N ASP A 15 11.30 7.78 5.29
CA ASP A 15 10.67 9.05 5.64
C ASP A 15 9.16 8.86 5.79
N LEU A 16 8.73 8.67 7.04
CA LEU A 16 7.31 8.45 7.35
C LEU A 16 6.45 9.68 7.07
N ASP A 17 6.99 10.89 7.25
CA ASP A 17 6.24 12.12 7.03
C ASP A 17 5.96 12.34 5.54
N TYR A 18 6.98 12.18 4.69
CA TYR A 18 6.79 12.23 3.23
C TYR A 18 5.81 11.15 2.78
N TYR A 19 5.98 9.92 3.29
CA TYR A 19 5.11 8.80 2.94
C TYR A 19 3.62 9.12 3.20
N LEU A 20 3.30 9.65 4.38
CA LEU A 20 1.92 9.94 4.77
C LEU A 20 1.36 11.21 4.14
N THR A 21 2.18 12.26 3.98
CA THR A 21 1.70 13.58 3.53
C THR A 21 1.80 13.79 2.02
N LYS A 22 2.60 12.99 1.31
CA LYS A 22 2.81 13.10 -0.15
C LYS A 22 2.45 11.81 -0.88
N HIS A 23 3.06 10.70 -0.49
CA HIS A 23 2.93 9.46 -1.25
C HIS A 23 1.52 8.86 -1.15
N MET A 24 0.97 8.70 0.06
CA MET A 24 -0.35 8.11 0.23
C MET A 24 -1.49 8.96 -0.40
N PRO A 25 -1.47 10.31 -0.32
CA PRO A 25 -2.38 11.14 -1.10
C PRO A 25 -2.24 10.97 -2.61
N LEU A 26 -1.01 10.81 -3.13
CA LEU A 26 -0.77 10.51 -4.53
C LEU A 26 -1.38 9.16 -4.93
N VAL A 27 -1.17 8.11 -4.11
CA VAL A 27 -1.78 6.78 -4.29
C VAL A 27 -3.32 6.90 -4.36
N ALA A 28 -3.93 7.55 -3.37
CA ALA A 28 -5.38 7.74 -3.33
C ALA A 28 -5.91 8.50 -4.55
N SER A 29 -5.21 9.57 -4.97
CA SER A 29 -5.59 10.36 -6.15
C SER A 29 -5.47 9.56 -7.45
N LYS A 30 -4.37 8.82 -7.64
CA LYS A 30 -4.08 8.10 -8.88
C LYS A 30 -4.85 6.80 -9.00
N TRP A 31 -5.13 6.12 -7.90
CA TRP A 31 -5.76 4.79 -7.92
C TRP A 31 -7.20 4.78 -7.42
N GLY A 32 -7.69 5.85 -6.79
CA GLY A 32 -9.09 5.96 -6.37
C GLY A 32 -10.07 5.80 -7.54
N SER A 33 -9.82 6.47 -8.66
CA SER A 33 -10.63 6.31 -9.89
C SER A 33 -10.46 4.94 -10.57
N HIS A 34 -9.41 4.20 -10.21
CA HIS A 34 -9.12 2.86 -10.73
C HIS A 34 -9.63 1.75 -9.81
N GLY A 35 -10.39 2.07 -8.75
CA GLY A 35 -11.07 1.07 -7.92
C GLY A 35 -10.40 0.73 -6.60
N LEU A 36 -9.38 1.49 -6.18
CA LEU A 36 -8.92 1.50 -4.79
C LEU A 36 -10.05 2.02 -3.89
N LYS A 37 -10.43 1.25 -2.88
CA LYS A 37 -11.57 1.57 -1.99
C LYS A 37 -11.12 2.21 -0.68
N ASN A 38 -9.99 1.75 -0.13
CA ASN A 38 -9.46 2.22 1.14
C ASN A 38 -7.97 1.86 1.28
N TYR A 39 -7.28 2.50 2.22
CA TYR A 39 -5.96 2.06 2.68
C TYR A 39 -5.82 2.17 4.21
N LYS A 40 -4.99 1.31 4.78
CA LYS A 40 -4.56 1.38 6.18
C LYS A 40 -3.06 1.28 6.25
N ILE A 41 -2.43 2.15 7.04
CA ILE A 41 -1.00 2.12 7.28
C ILE A 41 -0.76 1.69 8.72
N LEU A 42 0.21 0.81 8.94
CA LEU A 42 0.72 0.49 10.26
C LEU A 42 2.24 0.49 10.27
N THR A 43 2.79 0.80 11.43
CA THR A 43 4.21 0.62 11.75
C THR A 43 4.36 -0.64 12.58
N PHE A 44 5.43 -1.38 12.34
CA PHE A 44 5.79 -2.52 13.19
C PHE A 44 6.66 -2.08 14.36
N GLN A 45 6.80 -2.97 15.35
CA GLN A 45 7.71 -2.76 16.47
C GLN A 45 9.18 -2.81 16.01
N GLU A 46 10.06 -2.17 16.78
CA GLU A 46 11.50 -2.21 16.54
C GLU A 46 12.02 -3.67 16.54
N GLY A 47 12.95 -3.97 15.64
CA GLY A 47 13.51 -5.31 15.46
C GLY A 47 12.64 -6.27 14.63
N ALA A 48 11.44 -5.88 14.20
CA ALA A 48 10.65 -6.65 13.25
C ALA A 48 11.32 -6.70 11.85
N PRO A 49 11.08 -7.76 11.04
CA PRO A 49 11.63 -7.86 9.69
C PRO A 49 11.17 -6.76 8.72
N PHE A 50 10.01 -6.15 8.99
CA PHE A 50 9.43 -5.05 8.23
C PHE A 50 9.21 -3.87 9.17
N GLN A 51 9.34 -2.65 8.65
CA GLN A 51 9.16 -1.42 9.43
C GLN A 51 7.76 -0.82 9.24
N ILE A 52 7.19 -0.92 8.03
CA ILE A 52 5.88 -0.36 7.67
C ILE A 52 5.12 -1.33 6.77
N GLN A 53 3.79 -1.36 6.90
CA GLN A 53 2.87 -1.99 5.96
C GLN A 53 1.75 -1.03 5.56
N ALA A 54 1.46 -0.96 4.27
CA ALA A 54 0.18 -0.50 3.75
C ALA A 54 -0.70 -1.69 3.37
N THR A 55 -1.95 -1.69 3.83
CA THR A 55 -3.00 -2.56 3.30
C THR A 55 -3.91 -1.73 2.40
N LEU A 56 -3.92 -2.03 1.11
CA LEU A 56 -4.78 -1.40 0.11
C LEU A 56 -5.95 -2.33 -0.21
N GLU A 57 -7.18 -1.83 -0.10
CA GLU A 57 -8.39 -2.60 -0.36
C GLU A 57 -8.93 -2.28 -1.76
N TRP A 58 -9.16 -3.33 -2.54
CA TRP A 58 -9.58 -3.26 -3.94
C TRP A 58 -10.85 -4.05 -4.19
N GLU A 59 -11.58 -3.67 -5.24
CA GLU A 59 -12.79 -4.38 -5.69
C GLU A 59 -12.47 -5.84 -6.08
N SER A 60 -11.42 -6.03 -6.87
CA SER A 60 -10.87 -7.34 -7.24
C SER A 60 -9.36 -7.23 -7.51
N LEU A 61 -8.69 -8.39 -7.60
CA LEU A 61 -7.28 -8.42 -7.93
C LEU A 61 -7.03 -7.96 -9.38
N GLU A 62 -7.93 -8.30 -10.30
CA GLU A 62 -7.85 -7.86 -11.70
C GLU A 62 -7.91 -6.32 -11.84
N VAL A 63 -8.74 -5.67 -11.04
CA VAL A 63 -8.83 -4.20 -10.99
C VAL A 63 -7.51 -3.60 -10.52
N PHE A 64 -6.87 -4.18 -9.50
CA PHE A 64 -5.53 -3.78 -9.09
C PHE A 64 -4.49 -3.97 -10.21
N GLU A 65 -4.44 -5.14 -10.85
CA GLU A 65 -3.45 -5.38 -11.93
C GLU A 65 -3.59 -4.37 -13.06
N LYS A 66 -4.83 -4.03 -13.44
CA LYS A 66 -5.11 -2.98 -14.45
C LYS A 66 -4.63 -1.61 -13.99
N ALA A 67 -4.85 -1.26 -12.72
CA ALA A 67 -4.35 -0.01 -12.15
C ALA A 67 -2.81 0.03 -12.13
N ALA A 68 -2.17 -1.05 -11.70
CA ALA A 68 -0.72 -1.19 -11.60
C ALA A 68 -0.01 -1.20 -12.97
N ALA A 69 -0.70 -1.63 -14.03
CA ALA A 69 -0.21 -1.57 -15.40
C ALA A 69 -0.50 -0.24 -16.12
N SER A 70 -1.29 0.66 -15.52
CA SER A 70 -1.66 1.93 -16.12
C SER A 70 -0.56 2.98 -15.97
N GLU A 71 -0.61 4.03 -16.80
CA GLU A 71 0.29 5.19 -16.67
C GLU A 71 0.20 5.86 -15.29
N ALA A 72 -0.95 5.76 -14.63
CA ALA A 72 -1.15 6.29 -13.28
C ALA A 72 -0.22 5.63 -12.25
N ALA A 73 0.16 4.36 -12.46
CA ALA A 73 1.07 3.65 -11.57
C ALA A 73 2.53 4.09 -11.71
N ALA A 74 2.95 4.61 -12.86
CA ALA A 74 4.32 5.09 -13.05
C ALA A 74 4.67 6.22 -12.06
N ALA A 75 3.72 7.12 -11.81
CA ALA A 75 3.88 8.18 -10.80
C ALA A 75 3.98 7.60 -9.38
N VAL A 76 3.14 6.61 -9.05
CA VAL A 76 3.12 5.97 -7.72
C VAL A 76 4.42 5.22 -7.47
N PHE A 77 4.83 4.32 -8.38
CA PHE A 77 6.05 3.54 -8.21
C PHE A 77 7.31 4.41 -8.28
N GLY A 78 7.32 5.44 -9.13
CA GLY A 78 8.45 6.35 -9.27
C GLY A 78 8.69 7.24 -8.05
N ASP A 79 7.69 7.43 -7.20
CA ASP A 79 7.76 8.25 -5.98
C ASP A 79 8.36 7.50 -4.77
N ILE A 80 8.49 6.16 -4.84
CA ILE A 80 9.00 5.33 -3.73
C ILE A 80 10.38 5.77 -3.25
N LYS A 81 11.28 6.04 -4.19
CA LYS A 81 12.66 6.48 -3.91
C LYS A 81 12.76 7.81 -3.15
N ASN A 82 11.67 8.59 -3.07
CA ASN A 82 11.66 9.87 -2.39
C ASN A 82 11.50 9.72 -0.86
N PHE A 83 11.01 8.57 -0.39
CA PHE A 83 10.82 8.30 1.04
C PHE A 83 11.42 6.98 1.51
N TYR A 84 11.86 6.09 0.62
CA TYR A 84 12.41 4.80 1.01
C TYR A 84 13.61 4.40 0.14
N ASP A 85 14.70 4.01 0.79
CA ASP A 85 15.96 3.62 0.12
C ASP A 85 16.01 2.15 -0.30
N GLY A 86 15.03 1.34 0.12
CA GLY A 86 14.96 -0.09 -0.19
C GLY A 86 13.97 -0.43 -1.31
N ASN A 87 13.64 -1.72 -1.41
CA ASN A 87 12.59 -2.21 -2.30
C ASN A 87 11.42 -2.75 -1.47
N PRO A 88 10.20 -2.21 -1.63
CA PRO A 88 9.03 -2.79 -0.99
C PRO A 88 8.69 -4.16 -1.61
N VAL A 89 8.01 -4.99 -0.82
CA VAL A 89 7.46 -6.26 -1.27
C VAL A 89 5.95 -6.12 -1.39
N LEU A 90 5.41 -6.60 -2.52
CA LEU A 90 3.97 -6.63 -2.77
C LEU A 90 3.43 -8.05 -2.52
N LEU A 91 2.52 -8.19 -1.56
CA LEU A 91 1.76 -9.40 -1.33
C LEU A 91 0.30 -9.12 -1.67
N LYS A 92 -0.36 -9.99 -2.45
CA LYS A 92 -1.70 -9.70 -2.96
C LYS A 92 -2.55 -10.95 -3.08
N GLY A 93 -3.86 -10.80 -2.90
CA GLY A 93 -4.79 -11.91 -3.03
C GLY A 93 -6.26 -11.53 -2.78
N PRO A 94 -7.20 -12.43 -3.10
CA PRO A 94 -8.60 -12.26 -2.75
C PRO A 94 -8.77 -12.35 -1.22
N VAL A 95 -9.68 -11.54 -0.68
CA VAL A 95 -10.11 -11.69 0.71
C VAL A 95 -11.12 -12.85 0.76
N VAL A 96 -10.77 -13.95 1.43
CA VAL A 96 -11.58 -15.17 1.47
C VAL A 96 -12.56 -15.24 2.64
N ALA A 97 -12.30 -14.49 3.71
CA ALA A 97 -13.18 -14.33 4.85
C ALA A 97 -12.92 -12.97 5.52
N SER A 98 -13.96 -12.37 6.08
CA SER A 98 -13.88 -11.17 6.91
C SER A 98 -15.08 -11.16 7.85
N GLU A 99 -14.84 -10.88 9.12
CA GLU A 99 -15.88 -10.77 10.14
C GLU A 99 -15.61 -9.52 10.98
N THR A 100 -16.65 -8.74 11.25
CA THR A 100 -16.58 -7.65 12.24
C THR A 100 -17.06 -8.21 13.57
N VAL A 101 -16.12 -8.65 14.42
CA VAL A 101 -16.42 -9.39 15.66
C VAL A 101 -16.91 -8.49 16.80
N ALA A 102 -16.61 -7.19 16.76
CA ALA A 102 -17.19 -6.20 17.66
C ALA A 102 -17.31 -4.85 16.95
N SER A 103 -18.52 -4.30 16.93
CA SER A 103 -18.74 -2.88 16.64
C SER A 103 -18.89 -2.19 17.99
N SER A 104 -18.14 -1.11 18.22
CA SER A 104 -18.47 -0.17 19.30
C SER A 104 -19.64 0.69 18.86
#